data_AF-A0A4S8KUZ7-F1
#
_entry.id   AF-A0A4S8KUZ7-F1
#
_cell.length_a   1.000
_cell.length_b   1.000
_cell.length_c   1.000
_cell.angle_alpha   90.00
_cell.angle_beta   90.00
_cell.angle_gamma   90.00
#
_symmetry.space_group_name_H-M   'P 1'
#
loop_
_entity.id
_entity.type
_entity.pdbx_description
1 polymer ?
#
loop_
_entity_poly.entity_id
_entity_poly.type
_entity_poly.pdbx_seq_one_letter_code
_entity_poly.pdbx_strand_id
1 'polypeptide(L)'
;GLLCILLASLHFYKRRRTSTPYPPGPKGLPILGNALDVPVTYQWLKFAEWTKEYGSDVISLDLFGKRLIVLDSLEAVSNIFDKQSAKYSSR
;
A
#
# COMPACT_ATOMS: atom_id res chain seq x y z
N GLY A 1 -23.12 -5.61 19.56
CA GLY A 1 -21.93 -4.74 19.65
C GLY A 1 -20.67 -5.46 19.22
N LEU A 2 -20.00 -6.17 20.13
CA LEU A 2 -18.73 -6.87 19.88
C LEU A 2 -18.76 -7.92 18.77
N LEU A 3 -19.84 -8.72 18.69
CA LEU A 3 -20.00 -9.74 17.65
C LEU A 3 -20.00 -9.13 16.24
N CYS A 4 -20.70 -8.00 16.04
CA CYS A 4 -20.74 -7.30 14.75
C CYS A 4 -19.37 -6.74 14.37
N ILE A 5 -18.60 -6.22 15.34
CA ILE A 5 -17.25 -5.71 15.11
C ILE A 5 -16.30 -6.86 14.74
N LEU A 6 -16.39 -8.00 15.42
CA LEU A 6 -15.63 -9.21 15.10
C LEU A 6 -15.96 -9.75 13.71
N LEU A 7 -17.25 -9.85 13.36
CA LEU A 7 -17.69 -10.30 12.06
C LEU A 7 -17.28 -9.34 10.93
N ALA A 8 -17.37 -8.03 11.16
CA ALA A 8 -16.87 -7.03 10.23
C ALA A 8 -15.36 -7.14 10.05
N SER A 9 -14.59 -7.23 11.16
CA SER A 9 -13.13 -7.42 11.12
C SER A 9 -12.73 -8.67 10.36
N LEU A 10 -13.40 -9.81 10.61
CA LEU A 10 -13.18 -11.07 9.88
C LEU A 10 -13.53 -10.96 8.39
N HIS A 11 -14.63 -10.29 8.05
CA HIS A 11 -15.03 -10.05 6.68
C HIS A 11 -14.00 -9.19 5.94
N PHE A 12 -13.56 -8.08 6.54
CA PHE A 12 -12.50 -7.22 6.00
C PHE A 12 -11.16 -7.97 5.89
N TYR A 13 -10.80 -8.79 6.87
CA TYR A 13 -9.58 -9.60 6.85
C TYR A 13 -9.58 -10.63 5.72
N LYS A 14 -10.71 -11.33 5.49
CA LYS A 14 -10.86 -12.25 4.35
C LYS A 14 -10.77 -11.55 3.01
N ARG A 15 -11.40 -10.37 2.88
CA ARG A 15 -11.39 -9.57 1.64
C ARG A 15 -9.99 -9.04 1.28
N ARG A 16 -9.12 -8.84 2.28
CA ARG A 16 -7.69 -8.49 2.05
C ARG A 16 -6.85 -9.62 1.46
N ARG A 17 -7.27 -10.90 1.59
CA ARG A 17 -6.52 -12.07 1.10
C ARG A 17 -6.76 -12.44 -0.38
N THR A 18 -7.75 -11.86 -1.04
CA THR A 18 -8.23 -12.34 -2.36
C THR A 18 -7.66 -11.58 -3.56
N SER A 19 -6.63 -10.76 -3.41
CA SER A 19 -5.97 -10.09 -4.54
C SER A 19 -4.51 -10.49 -4.63
N THR A 20 -4.00 -10.54 -5.86
CA THR A 20 -2.60 -10.70 -6.27
C THR A 20 -1.60 -10.20 -5.22
N PRO A 21 -0.49 -10.92 -4.97
CA PRO A 21 0.51 -10.50 -3.99
C PRO A 21 0.96 -9.08 -4.29
N TYR A 22 0.66 -8.19 -3.36
CA TYR A 22 1.11 -6.81 -3.44
C TYR A 22 2.60 -6.73 -3.13
N PRO A 23 3.28 -5.64 -3.54
CA PRO A 23 4.60 -5.32 -3.06
C PRO A 23 4.67 -5.34 -1.52
N PRO A 24 5.83 -5.66 -0.94
CA PRO A 24 5.99 -5.73 0.52
C PRO A 24 5.69 -4.38 1.19
N GLY A 25 5.42 -4.39 2.49
CA GLY A 25 5.16 -3.17 3.23
C GLY A 25 4.55 -3.39 4.61
N PRO A 26 4.37 -2.30 5.38
CA PRO A 26 3.91 -2.38 6.75
C PRO A 26 2.48 -2.92 6.84
N LYS A 27 2.26 -3.84 7.78
CA LYS A 27 0.94 -4.45 7.99
C LYS A 27 0.03 -3.51 8.76
N GLY A 28 -0.89 -2.86 8.05
CA GLY A 28 -1.87 -1.96 8.65
C GLY A 28 -3.00 -2.66 9.41
N LEU A 29 -3.55 -1.97 10.41
CA LEU A 29 -4.68 -2.42 11.23
C LEU A 29 -5.94 -2.73 10.39
N PRO A 30 -6.87 -3.56 10.86
CA PRO A 30 -8.18 -3.71 10.24
C PRO A 30 -8.87 -2.34 10.13
N ILE A 31 -9.49 -2.06 8.98
CA ILE A 31 -10.24 -0.83 8.66
C ILE A 31 -9.35 0.42 8.49
N LEU A 32 -8.49 0.74 9.47
CA LEU A 32 -7.63 1.94 9.44
C LEU A 32 -6.41 1.78 8.52
N GLY A 33 -5.87 0.57 8.41
CA GLY A 33 -4.60 0.35 7.74
C GLY A 33 -3.44 0.94 8.54
N ASN A 34 -2.51 1.57 7.84
CA ASN A 34 -1.33 2.29 8.31
C ASN A 34 -1.59 3.78 8.56
N ALA A 35 -2.85 4.22 8.59
CA ALA A 35 -3.18 5.64 8.75
C ALA A 35 -2.63 6.26 10.05
N LEU A 36 -2.43 5.45 11.09
CA LEU A 36 -1.81 5.88 12.35
C LEU A 36 -0.27 5.87 12.30
N ASP A 37 0.30 5.08 11.40
CA ASP A 37 1.75 4.90 11.25
C ASP A 37 2.37 5.97 10.33
N VAL A 38 1.55 6.58 9.46
CA VAL A 38 1.98 7.61 8.52
C VAL A 38 2.00 8.97 9.23
N PRO A 39 3.18 9.62 9.39
CA PRO A 39 3.25 10.92 10.04
C PRO A 39 2.54 11.99 9.20
N VAL A 40 2.00 13.02 9.85
CA VAL A 40 1.28 14.11 9.14
C VAL A 40 2.25 15.00 8.35
N THR A 41 3.48 15.14 8.85
CA THR A 41 4.55 15.92 8.22
C THR A 41 5.69 14.99 7.79
N TYR A 42 6.40 15.35 6.72
CA TYR A 42 7.59 14.62 6.25
C TYR A 42 7.35 13.13 5.93
N GLN A 43 6.19 12.79 5.39
CA GLN A 43 5.78 11.40 5.06
C GLN A 43 6.81 10.63 4.23
N TRP A 44 7.46 11.32 3.30
CA TRP A 44 8.50 10.74 2.43
C TRP A 44 9.68 10.17 3.20
N LEU A 45 10.04 10.73 4.36
CA LEU A 45 11.11 10.19 5.21
C LEU A 45 10.72 8.82 5.75
N LYS A 46 9.47 8.68 6.20
CA LYS A 46 8.97 7.38 6.71
C LYS A 46 8.86 6.35 5.60
N PHE A 47 8.46 6.77 4.40
CA PHE A 47 8.42 5.89 3.25
C PHE A 47 9.81 5.41 2.83
N ALA A 48 10.80 6.30 2.81
CA ALA A 48 12.20 5.95 2.52
C ALA A 48 12.84 5.08 3.62
N GLU A 49 12.37 5.17 4.86
CA GLU A 49 12.75 4.24 5.93
C GLU A 49 12.18 2.85 5.64
N TRP A 50 10.89 2.77 5.29
CA TRP A 50 10.24 1.50 4.97
C TRP A 50 10.81 0.83 3.72
N THR A 51 11.16 1.56 2.67
CA THR A 51 11.77 0.96 1.46
C THR A 51 13.07 0.22 1.81
N LYS A 52 13.87 0.80 2.72
CA LYS A 52 15.07 0.16 3.28
C LYS A 52 14.74 -1.02 4.19
N GLU A 53 13.77 -0.87 5.09
CA GLU A 53 13.36 -1.91 6.04
C GLU A 53 12.83 -3.17 5.33
N TYR A 54 12.02 -2.98 4.30
CA TYR A 54 11.43 -4.06 3.51
C TYR A 54 12.31 -4.51 2.33
N GLY A 55 13.46 -3.87 2.12
CA GLY A 55 14.42 -4.21 1.07
C GLY A 55 13.83 -4.11 -0.35
N SER A 56 12.97 -3.13 -0.59
CA SER A 56 12.29 -2.96 -1.87
C SER A 56 12.04 -1.49 -2.19
N ASP A 57 12.35 -1.11 -3.42
CA ASP A 57 12.08 0.24 -3.95
C ASP A 57 10.58 0.48 -4.22
N VAL A 58 9.76 -0.56 -4.11
CA VAL A 58 8.30 -0.49 -4.28
C VAL A 58 7.64 -1.07 -3.05
N ILE A 59 7.01 -0.22 -2.25
CA ILE A 59 6.27 -0.64 -1.06
C ILE A 59 4.78 -0.37 -1.20
N SER A 60 3.99 -1.11 -0.42
CA SER A 60 2.54 -0.96 -0.40
C SER A 60 1.99 -0.80 1.01
N LEU A 61 1.09 0.17 1.20
CA LEU A 61 0.47 0.49 2.48
C LEU A 61 -1.05 0.68 2.33
N ASP A 62 -1.79 0.41 3.39
CA ASP A 62 -3.24 0.59 3.42
C ASP A 62 -3.57 1.88 4.17
N LEU A 63 -4.40 2.75 3.63
CA LEU A 63 -4.86 3.97 4.29
C LEU A 63 -6.38 4.00 4.21
N PHE A 64 -7.06 3.69 5.33
CA PHE A 64 -8.51 3.61 5.39
C PHE A 64 -9.13 2.70 4.30
N GLY A 65 -8.51 1.54 4.06
CA GLY A 65 -8.93 0.58 3.03
C GLY A 65 -8.56 0.95 1.59
N LYS A 66 -7.88 2.09 1.37
CA LYS A 66 -7.27 2.44 0.08
C LYS A 66 -5.82 1.99 0.06
N ARG A 67 -5.40 1.35 -1.02
CA ARG A 67 -4.00 0.96 -1.23
C ARG A 67 -3.20 2.15 -1.75
N LEU A 68 -2.15 2.52 -1.01
CA LEU A 68 -1.11 3.44 -1.46
C LEU A 68 0.12 2.62 -1.88
N ILE A 69 0.65 2.90 -3.07
CA ILE A 69 1.91 2.33 -3.56
C ILE A 69 2.94 3.46 -3.56
N VAL A 70 4.10 3.22 -2.94
CA VAL A 70 5.19 4.18 -2.90
C VAL A 70 6.36 3.63 -3.71
N LEU A 71 6.97 4.50 -4.50
CA LEU A 71 8.09 4.22 -5.40
C LEU A 71 9.27 5.08 -4.97
N ASP A 72 10.39 4.45 -4.67
CA ASP A 72 11.59 5.12 -4.14
C ASP A 72 12.72 5.23 -5.17
N SER A 73 12.65 4.49 -6.29
CA SER A 73 13.65 4.52 -7.35
C SER A 73 13.11 5.01 -8.68
N LEU A 74 13.98 5.69 -9.45
CA LEU A 74 13.66 6.16 -10.81
C LEU A 74 13.29 5.00 -11.73
N GLU A 75 13.93 3.85 -11.58
CA GLU A 75 13.63 2.65 -12.37
C GLU A 75 12.21 2.14 -12.09
N ALA A 76 11.78 2.09 -10.83
CA ALA A 76 10.42 1.69 -10.47
C ALA A 76 9.38 2.66 -11.03
N VAL A 77 9.68 3.96 -11.01
CA VAL A 77 8.86 5.02 -11.60
C VAL A 77 8.75 4.83 -13.11
N SER A 78 9.86 4.77 -13.83
CA SER A 78 9.89 4.61 -15.29
C SER A 78 9.16 3.33 -15.73
N ASN A 79 9.39 2.20 -15.07
CA ASN A 79 8.71 0.94 -15.37
C ASN A 79 7.18 1.03 -15.28
N ILE A 80 6.64 1.87 -14.40
CA ILE A 80 5.20 2.09 -14.28
C ILE A 80 4.72 3.05 -15.36
N PHE A 81 5.43 4.15 -15.58
CA PHE A 81 5.07 5.15 -16.60
C PHE A 81 5.18 4.61 -18.02
N ASP A 82 6.18 3.78 -18.33
CA ASP A 82 6.37 3.14 -19.64
C ASP A 82 5.27 2.11 -19.94
N LYS A 83 4.83 1.35 -18.93
CA LYS A 83 3.68 0.44 -19.07
C LYS A 83 2.38 1.21 -19.27
N GLN A 84 2.25 2.39 -18.66
CA GLN A 84 1.08 3.24 -18.84
C GLN A 84 1.10 3.95 -20.18
N SER A 85 2.25 4.44 -20.65
CA SER A 85 2.38 5.05 -21.98
C SER A 85 2.02 4.04 -23.07
N ALA A 86 2.43 2.78 -22.97
CA ALA A 86 1.97 1.72 -23.88
C ALA A 86 0.43 1.49 -23.86
N LYS A 87 -0.24 1.73 -22.72
CA LYS A 87 -1.71 1.65 -22.60
C LYS A 87 -2.44 2.92 -23.07
N TYR A 88 -1.79 4.08 -23.00
CA TYR A 88 -2.37 5.38 -23.36
C TYR A 88 -1.96 5.87 -24.76
N SER A 89 -0.90 5.31 -25.37
CA SER A 89 -0.33 5.70 -26.67
C SER A 89 -1.12 5.15 -27.87
N SER A 90 -2.12 4.31 -27.67
CA SER A 90 -2.98 3.77 -28.74
C SER A 90 -4.33 4.49 -28.88
N ARG A 91 -4.41 5.76 -28.47
CA ARG A 91 -5.57 6.63 -28.72
C ARG A 91 -5.18 7.86 -29.52
#